data_AF-A0A8C3ML43-F1
#
_entry.id   AF-A0A8C3ML43-F1
#
_cell.length_a   1.000
_cell.length_b   1.000
_cell.length_c   1.000
_cell.angle_alpha   90.00
_cell.angle_beta   90.00
_cell.angle_gamma   90.00
#
_symmetry.space_group_name_H-M   'P 1'
#
loop_
_entity.id
_entity.type
_entity.pdbx_description
1 polymer ?
#
loop_
_entity_poly.entity_id
_entity_poly.type
_entity_poly.pdbx_seq_one_letter_code
_entity_poly.pdbx_strand_id
1 'polypeptide(L)'
;MARNQQVQKAKLAEQAERYEDMADFMKAVVEHGDELSNEERNLLSVAYKNVVGCQRSAWRVISSIEHKTEEGDDKAQVVNEYREKVEQELNAVCNNVLGLLDKYLIKKDSDTESKVFYLKMKGDYFRYLAEVASGDDRLSTIEKAQEAYQEAMDISKKEMQPTNPIPARAGTQGQPWAGDSPLEVPQPSRGPTALSRSRRAGTGESSALLALARGHGRAQLPPPSPTSAFQHEQ
;
A
#
# COMPACT_ATOMS: atom_id res chain seq x y z
N MET A 1 -23.21 -21.63 -8.79
CA MET A 1 -23.02 -20.61 -9.84
C MET A 1 -21.95 -21.12 -10.77
N ALA A 2 -22.10 -21.05 -12.10
CA ALA A 2 -21.03 -21.51 -12.99
C ALA A 2 -19.75 -20.70 -12.76
N ARG A 3 -18.57 -21.34 -12.70
CA ARG A 3 -17.25 -20.69 -12.51
C ARG A 3 -17.08 -19.42 -13.35
N ASN A 4 -17.45 -19.49 -14.64
CA ASN A 4 -17.40 -18.36 -15.55
C ASN A 4 -18.25 -17.16 -15.10
N GLN A 5 -19.42 -17.39 -14.48
CA GLN A 5 -20.25 -16.30 -13.96
C GLN A 5 -19.57 -15.60 -12.77
N GLN A 6 -18.86 -16.34 -11.91
CA GLN A 6 -18.13 -15.75 -10.79
C GLN A 6 -16.95 -14.91 -11.28
N VAL A 7 -16.20 -15.40 -12.27
CA VAL A 7 -15.10 -14.63 -12.89
C VAL A 7 -15.61 -13.35 -13.55
N GLN A 8 -16.74 -13.41 -14.27
CA GLN A 8 -17.35 -12.22 -14.86
C GLN A 8 -17.80 -11.21 -13.79
N LYS A 9 -18.39 -11.68 -12.69
CA LYS A 9 -18.75 -10.81 -11.56
C LYS A 9 -17.52 -10.19 -10.88
N ALA A 10 -16.43 -10.94 -10.74
CA ALA A 10 -15.18 -10.42 -10.20
C ALA A 10 -14.61 -9.28 -11.07
N LYS A 11 -14.64 -9.42 -12.40
CA LYS A 11 -14.22 -8.36 -13.33
C LYS A 11 -15.11 -7.11 -13.24
N LEU A 12 -16.42 -7.28 -13.07
CA LEU A 12 -17.34 -6.15 -12.86
C LEU A 12 -17.08 -5.47 -11.50
N ALA A 13 -16.81 -6.26 -10.46
CA ALA A 13 -16.48 -5.75 -9.13
C ALA A 13 -15.16 -4.96 -9.13
N GLU A 14 -14.16 -5.41 -9.89
CA GLU A 14 -12.90 -4.67 -10.11
C GLU A 14 -13.16 -3.29 -10.74
N GLN A 15 -13.98 -3.22 -11.80
CA GLN A 15 -14.33 -1.95 -12.45
C GLN A 15 -15.15 -1.02 -11.55
N ALA A 16 -15.91 -1.58 -10.61
CA ALA A 16 -16.68 -0.84 -9.62
C ALA A 16 -15.88 -0.53 -8.33
N GLU A 17 -14.58 -0.90 -8.29
CA GLU A 17 -13.71 -0.78 -7.11
C GLU A 17 -14.26 -1.46 -5.84
N ARG A 18 -15.14 -2.45 -6.02
CA ARG A 18 -15.73 -3.24 -4.92
C ARG A 18 -14.90 -4.50 -4.66
N TYR A 19 -13.73 -4.30 -4.07
CA TYR A 19 -12.75 -5.39 -3.86
C TYR A 19 -13.21 -6.46 -2.87
N GLU A 20 -14.10 -6.14 -1.93
CA GLU A 20 -14.70 -7.12 -1.01
C GLU A 20 -15.57 -8.14 -1.76
N ASP A 21 -16.52 -7.65 -2.57
CA ASP A 21 -17.34 -8.49 -3.46
C ASP A 21 -16.45 -9.29 -4.43
N MET A 22 -15.41 -8.66 -4.97
CA MET A 22 -14.44 -9.33 -5.85
C MET A 22 -13.76 -10.50 -5.15
N ALA A 23 -13.34 -10.32 -3.89
CA ALA A 23 -12.71 -11.36 -3.09
C ALA A 23 -13.67 -12.53 -2.82
N ASP A 24 -14.95 -12.26 -2.56
CA ASP A 24 -15.98 -13.28 -2.37
C ASP A 24 -16.26 -14.08 -3.64
N PHE A 25 -16.36 -13.41 -4.80
CA PHE A 25 -16.52 -14.10 -6.08
C PHE A 25 -15.32 -14.97 -6.41
N MET A 26 -14.10 -14.46 -6.20
CA MET A 26 -12.87 -15.20 -6.44
C MET A 26 -12.67 -16.35 -5.44
N LYS A 27 -13.10 -16.19 -4.18
CA LYS A 27 -13.15 -17.27 -3.19
C LYS A 27 -14.03 -18.41 -3.69
N ALA A 28 -15.22 -18.09 -4.19
CA ALA A 28 -16.10 -19.11 -4.76
C ALA A 28 -15.46 -19.82 -5.95
N VAL A 29 -14.71 -19.12 -6.81
CA VAL A 29 -13.96 -19.74 -7.93
C VAL A 29 -12.93 -20.76 -7.43
N VAL A 30 -12.17 -20.40 -6.39
CA VAL A 30 -11.16 -21.31 -5.78
C VAL A 30 -11.82 -22.53 -5.14
N GLU A 31 -12.95 -22.35 -4.47
CA GLU A 31 -13.69 -23.44 -3.80
C GLU A 31 -14.31 -24.45 -4.78
N HIS A 32 -14.52 -24.09 -6.06
CA HIS A 32 -14.91 -25.08 -7.08
C HIS A 32 -13.82 -26.13 -7.33
N GLY A 33 -12.57 -25.84 -6.96
CA GLY A 33 -11.50 -26.83 -6.90
C GLY A 33 -10.80 -27.11 -8.23
N ASP A 34 -11.01 -26.31 -9.26
CA ASP A 34 -10.21 -26.41 -10.47
C ASP A 34 -8.90 -25.61 -10.33
N GLU A 35 -7.88 -25.96 -11.13
CA GLU A 35 -6.68 -25.13 -11.28
C GLU A 35 -7.06 -23.73 -11.81
N LEU A 36 -6.47 -22.70 -11.20
CA LEU A 36 -6.67 -21.32 -11.62
C LEU A 36 -5.81 -21.02 -12.84
N SER A 37 -6.42 -20.43 -13.85
CA SER A 37 -5.70 -19.81 -14.96
C SER A 37 -4.90 -18.58 -14.49
N ASN A 38 -3.92 -18.15 -15.29
CA ASN A 38 -3.14 -16.94 -14.99
C ASN A 38 -4.03 -15.69 -14.80
N GLU A 39 -5.12 -15.57 -15.56
CA GLU A 39 -6.05 -14.46 -15.41
C GLU A 39 -6.78 -14.51 -14.06
N GLU A 40 -7.31 -15.68 -13.68
CA GLU A 40 -8.01 -15.86 -12.40
C GLU A 40 -7.07 -15.67 -11.21
N ARG A 41 -5.81 -16.12 -11.32
CA ARG A 41 -4.79 -15.89 -10.30
C ARG A 41 -4.51 -14.40 -10.11
N ASN A 42 -4.39 -13.66 -11.20
CA ASN A 42 -4.20 -12.21 -11.14
C ASN A 42 -5.40 -11.51 -10.50
N LEU A 43 -6.63 -11.88 -10.88
CA LEU A 43 -7.84 -11.34 -10.26
C LEU A 43 -7.90 -11.64 -8.76
N LEU A 44 -7.55 -12.87 -8.35
CA LEU A 44 -7.49 -13.25 -6.94
C LEU A 44 -6.51 -12.37 -6.16
N SER A 45 -5.31 -12.17 -6.72
CA SER A 45 -4.27 -11.35 -6.08
C SER A 45 -4.64 -9.87 -6.02
N VAL A 46 -5.26 -9.32 -7.07
CA VAL A 46 -5.75 -7.93 -7.09
C VAL A 46 -6.84 -7.73 -6.04
N ALA A 47 -7.81 -8.65 -5.96
CA ALA A 47 -8.91 -8.57 -5.00
C ALA A 47 -8.39 -8.49 -3.55
N TYR A 48 -7.67 -9.51 -3.10
CA TYR A 48 -7.26 -9.59 -1.71
C TYR A 48 -6.18 -8.57 -1.32
N LYS A 49 -5.30 -8.19 -2.26
CA LYS A 49 -4.33 -7.11 -2.03
C LYS A 49 -5.04 -5.80 -1.71
N ASN A 50 -6.09 -5.45 -2.44
CA ASN A 50 -6.82 -4.21 -2.20
C ASN A 50 -7.61 -4.26 -0.90
N VAL A 51 -8.31 -5.38 -0.61
CA VAL A 51 -9.04 -5.56 0.65
C VAL A 51 -8.11 -5.40 1.86
N VAL A 52 -6.98 -6.13 1.89
CA VAL A 52 -6.02 -6.02 3.00
C VAL A 52 -5.29 -4.68 3.01
N GLY A 53 -5.05 -4.08 1.85
CA GLY A 53 -4.47 -2.73 1.75
C GLY A 53 -5.33 -1.67 2.45
N CYS A 54 -6.64 -1.69 2.20
CA CYS A 54 -7.60 -0.80 2.86
C CYS A 54 -7.61 -1.03 4.39
N GLN A 55 -7.68 -2.28 4.83
CA GLN A 55 -7.72 -2.61 6.26
C GLN A 55 -6.43 -2.23 7.00
N ARG A 56 -5.25 -2.48 6.39
CA ARG A 56 -3.96 -2.07 6.95
C ARG A 56 -3.84 -0.55 7.06
N SER A 57 -4.32 0.18 6.06
CA SER A 57 -4.35 1.64 6.11
C SER A 57 -5.24 2.14 7.26
N ALA A 58 -6.45 1.58 7.39
CA ALA A 58 -7.35 1.90 8.49
C ALA A 58 -6.71 1.60 9.86
N TRP A 59 -6.12 0.42 10.03
CA TRP A 59 -5.44 0.03 11.27
C TRP A 59 -4.29 0.98 11.63
N ARG A 60 -3.44 1.37 10.66
CA ARG A 60 -2.34 2.33 10.90
C ARG A 60 -2.85 3.69 11.36
N VAL A 61 -3.94 4.18 10.78
CA VAL A 61 -4.56 5.45 11.18
C VAL A 61 -5.10 5.36 12.60
N ILE A 62 -5.82 4.29 12.93
CA ILE A 62 -6.40 4.07 14.26
C ILE A 62 -5.30 3.94 15.31
N SER A 63 -4.25 3.15 15.02
CA SER A 63 -3.08 3.01 15.90
C SER A 63 -2.36 4.36 16.12
N SER A 64 -2.28 5.22 15.10
CA SER A 64 -1.74 6.58 15.28
C SER A 64 -2.61 7.48 16.16
N ILE A 65 -3.94 7.30 16.13
CA ILE A 65 -4.88 8.03 16.99
C ILE A 65 -4.79 7.52 18.43
N GLU A 66 -4.71 6.21 18.61
CA GLU A 66 -4.51 5.56 19.91
C GLU A 66 -3.25 6.09 20.59
N HIS A 67 -2.11 6.12 19.89
CA HIS A 67 -0.86 6.62 20.45
C HIS A 67 -0.86 8.12 20.80
N LYS A 68 -1.78 8.90 20.22
CA LYS A 68 -1.97 10.33 20.52
C LYS A 68 -2.98 10.58 21.65
N THR A 69 -3.75 9.57 22.03
CA THR A 69 -4.79 9.68 23.06
C THR A 69 -4.17 9.27 24.39
N GLU A 70 -4.19 10.16 25.38
CA GLU A 70 -3.62 9.88 26.71
C GLU A 70 -4.45 8.84 27.47
N GLU A 71 -3.78 7.97 28.23
CA GLU A 71 -4.41 6.96 29.09
C GLU A 71 -5.23 7.65 30.20
N GLY A 72 -6.55 7.69 30.05
CA GLY A 72 -7.47 8.27 31.04
C GLY A 72 -8.66 9.04 30.46
N ASP A 73 -8.71 9.28 29.15
CA ASP A 73 -9.90 9.83 28.47
C ASP A 73 -10.87 8.68 28.11
N ASP A 74 -12.18 8.88 28.26
CA ASP A 74 -13.21 7.91 27.83
C ASP A 74 -13.06 7.57 26.33
N LYS A 75 -12.44 8.48 25.57
CA LYS A 75 -12.10 8.30 24.16
C LYS A 75 -11.06 7.20 23.94
N ALA A 76 -10.14 6.95 24.87
CA ALA A 76 -9.13 5.91 24.73
C ALA A 76 -9.77 4.52 24.67
N GLN A 77 -10.82 4.29 25.46
CA GLN A 77 -11.57 3.03 25.42
C GLN A 77 -12.26 2.82 24.07
N VAL A 78 -12.94 3.84 23.55
CA VAL A 78 -13.63 3.77 22.24
C VAL A 78 -12.65 3.51 21.10
N VAL A 79 -11.47 4.15 21.13
CA VAL A 79 -10.43 3.94 20.13
C VAL A 79 -9.87 2.53 20.19
N ASN A 80 -9.65 1.98 21.39
CA ASN A 80 -9.16 0.62 21.58
C ASN A 80 -10.19 -0.42 21.07
N GLU A 81 -11.46 -0.30 21.46
CA GLU A 81 -12.54 -1.18 20.96
C GLU A 81 -12.63 -1.17 19.42
N TYR A 82 -12.46 0.01 18.80
CA TYR A 82 -12.47 0.12 17.36
C TYR A 82 -11.20 -0.46 16.71
N ARG A 83 -10.03 -0.32 17.36
CA ARG A 83 -8.78 -0.95 16.93
C ARG A 83 -8.91 -2.47 16.92
N GLU A 84 -9.41 -3.06 18.00
CA GLU A 84 -9.63 -4.51 18.11
C GLU A 84 -10.58 -5.02 17.03
N LYS A 85 -11.64 -4.27 16.71
CA LYS A 85 -12.56 -4.64 15.62
C LYS A 85 -11.84 -4.71 14.26
N VAL A 86 -11.02 -3.71 13.94
CA VAL A 86 -10.25 -3.69 12.69
C VAL A 86 -9.19 -4.79 12.67
N GLU A 87 -8.57 -5.09 13.81
CA GLU A 87 -7.65 -6.23 13.94
C GLU A 87 -8.34 -7.56 13.69
N GLN A 88 -9.55 -7.76 14.20
CA GLN A 88 -10.34 -8.97 13.95
C GLN A 88 -10.71 -9.11 12.47
N GLU A 89 -11.12 -8.02 11.81
CA GLU A 89 -11.42 -8.02 10.38
C GLU A 89 -10.17 -8.37 9.54
N LEU A 90 -9.01 -7.78 9.86
CA LEU A 90 -7.74 -8.05 9.19
C LEU A 90 -7.29 -9.49 9.40
N ASN A 91 -7.38 -9.99 10.63
CA ASN A 91 -7.09 -11.38 10.94
C ASN A 91 -8.03 -12.33 10.19
N ALA A 92 -9.33 -12.02 10.10
CA ALA A 92 -10.29 -12.83 9.38
C ALA A 92 -9.99 -12.89 7.87
N VAL A 93 -9.65 -11.76 7.24
CA VAL A 93 -9.28 -11.74 5.81
C VAL A 93 -7.98 -12.51 5.57
N CYS A 94 -6.95 -12.29 6.38
CA CYS A 94 -5.67 -13.00 6.24
C CYS A 94 -5.85 -14.52 6.42
N ASN A 95 -6.59 -14.96 7.44
CA ASN A 95 -6.87 -16.37 7.68
C ASN A 95 -7.72 -17.02 6.57
N ASN A 96 -8.66 -16.27 5.98
CA ASN A 96 -9.41 -16.74 4.81
C ASN A 96 -8.46 -17.05 3.64
N VAL A 97 -7.54 -16.14 3.32
CA VAL A 97 -6.59 -16.34 2.20
C VAL A 97 -5.62 -17.47 2.50
N LEU A 98 -5.04 -17.52 3.70
CA LEU A 98 -4.17 -18.61 4.12
C LEU A 98 -4.87 -19.97 4.02
N GLY A 99 -6.15 -20.03 4.42
CA GLY A 99 -6.98 -21.23 4.28
C GLY A 99 -7.20 -21.65 2.82
N LEU A 100 -7.40 -20.69 1.91
CA LEU A 100 -7.53 -20.98 0.47
C LEU A 100 -6.21 -21.48 -0.12
N LEU A 101 -5.10 -20.87 0.28
CA LEU A 101 -3.75 -21.24 -0.16
C LEU A 101 -3.42 -22.68 0.24
N ASP A 102 -3.58 -23.03 1.50
CA ASP A 102 -3.19 -24.36 2.02
C ASP A 102 -4.14 -25.48 1.57
N LYS A 103 -5.43 -25.19 1.37
CA LYS A 103 -6.42 -26.21 0.99
C LYS A 103 -6.46 -26.47 -0.51
N TYR A 104 -6.43 -25.43 -1.33
CA TYR A 104 -6.73 -25.55 -2.77
C TYR A 104 -5.53 -25.26 -3.64
N LEU A 105 -4.75 -24.22 -3.35
CA LEU A 105 -3.75 -23.72 -4.29
C LEU A 105 -2.41 -24.44 -4.15
N ILE A 106 -1.88 -24.65 -2.95
CA ILE A 106 -0.57 -25.28 -2.74
C ILE A 106 -0.62 -26.80 -3.00
N LYS A 107 -1.76 -27.45 -2.74
CA LYS A 107 -1.92 -28.90 -2.88
C LYS A 107 -2.25 -29.37 -4.29
N LYS A 108 -2.87 -28.51 -5.12
CA LYS A 108 -3.30 -28.89 -6.48
C LYS A 108 -2.33 -28.47 -7.55
N ASP A 109 -1.61 -27.37 -7.35
CA ASP A 109 -0.84 -26.78 -8.43
C ASP A 109 0.40 -27.62 -8.73
N SER A 110 0.44 -28.12 -9.96
CA SER A 110 1.54 -28.93 -10.49
C SER A 110 2.68 -28.06 -11.03
N ASP A 111 2.42 -26.79 -11.28
CA ASP A 111 3.38 -25.86 -11.84
C ASP A 111 4.23 -25.18 -10.74
N THR A 112 5.55 -25.21 -10.96
CA THR A 112 6.50 -24.67 -10.01
C THR A 112 6.43 -23.15 -9.89
N GLU A 113 6.11 -22.44 -10.98
CA GLU A 113 5.98 -20.98 -10.97
C GLU A 113 4.79 -20.52 -10.13
N SER A 114 3.68 -21.19 -10.34
CA SER A 114 2.44 -21.02 -9.58
C SER A 114 2.65 -21.32 -8.09
N LYS A 115 3.39 -22.38 -7.77
CA LYS A 115 3.73 -22.74 -6.38
C LYS A 115 4.57 -21.68 -5.66
N VAL A 116 5.61 -21.14 -6.32
CA VAL A 116 6.43 -20.05 -5.75
C VAL A 116 5.58 -18.80 -5.54
N PHE A 117 4.68 -18.48 -6.46
CA PHE A 117 3.77 -17.36 -6.33
C PHE A 117 2.87 -17.48 -5.10
N TYR A 118 2.26 -18.65 -4.86
CA TYR A 118 1.40 -18.86 -3.70
C TYR A 118 2.15 -18.90 -2.38
N LEU A 119 3.35 -19.49 -2.35
CA LEU A 119 4.19 -19.49 -1.13
C LEU A 119 4.66 -18.08 -0.77
N LYS A 120 5.03 -17.28 -1.77
CA LYS A 120 5.32 -15.86 -1.56
C LYS A 120 4.09 -15.13 -0.98
N MET A 121 2.92 -15.39 -1.56
CA MET A 121 1.68 -14.80 -1.11
C MET A 121 1.34 -15.22 0.34
N LYS A 122 1.59 -16.49 0.70
CA LYS A 122 1.46 -17.01 2.07
C LYS A 122 2.35 -16.24 3.06
N GLY A 123 3.62 -16.02 2.70
CA GLY A 123 4.55 -15.20 3.49
C GLY A 123 4.07 -13.75 3.67
N ASP A 124 3.51 -13.14 2.62
CA ASP A 124 2.96 -11.78 2.69
C ASP A 124 1.80 -11.66 3.70
N TYR A 125 0.89 -12.64 3.74
CA TYR A 125 -0.21 -12.65 4.72
C TYR A 125 0.23 -12.92 6.15
N PHE A 126 1.18 -13.84 6.37
CA PHE A 126 1.76 -14.00 7.71
C PHE A 126 2.48 -12.74 8.15
N ARG A 127 3.17 -12.04 7.25
CA ARG A 127 3.77 -10.74 7.56
C ARG A 127 2.72 -9.72 7.98
N TYR A 128 1.57 -9.66 7.31
CA TYR A 128 0.46 -8.77 7.72
C TYR A 128 -0.13 -9.14 9.09
N LEU A 129 -0.27 -10.44 9.38
CA LEU A 129 -0.68 -10.91 10.70
C LEU A 129 0.34 -10.51 11.79
N ALA A 130 1.63 -10.60 11.50
CA ALA A 130 2.69 -10.20 12.43
C ALA A 130 2.77 -8.68 12.67
N GLU A 131 2.20 -7.85 11.79
CA GLU A 131 2.10 -6.40 11.98
C GLU A 131 1.07 -6.03 13.06
N VAL A 132 -0.03 -6.79 13.14
CA VAL A 132 -1.12 -6.55 14.11
C VAL A 132 -1.01 -7.40 15.38
N ALA A 133 -0.30 -8.54 15.31
CA ALA A 133 -0.13 -9.43 16.46
C ALA A 133 0.78 -8.81 17.53
N SER A 134 0.46 -9.08 18.79
CA SER A 134 1.21 -8.65 19.96
C SER A 134 1.72 -9.85 20.77
N GLY A 135 2.82 -9.70 21.49
CA GLY A 135 3.37 -10.74 22.36
C GLY A 135 3.92 -11.97 21.62
N ASP A 136 3.70 -13.16 22.19
CA ASP A 136 4.26 -14.43 21.72
C ASP A 136 3.69 -14.87 20.35
N ASP A 137 2.44 -14.51 20.06
CA ASP A 137 1.79 -14.81 18.78
C ASP A 137 2.51 -14.15 17.60
N ARG A 138 3.12 -12.97 17.83
CA ARG A 138 3.90 -12.27 16.81
C ARG A 138 5.14 -13.06 16.41
N LEU A 139 5.89 -13.61 17.36
CA LEU A 139 7.09 -14.38 17.08
C LEU A 139 6.75 -15.64 16.26
N SER A 140 5.72 -16.37 16.68
CA SER A 140 5.27 -17.57 15.95
C SER A 140 4.81 -17.25 14.51
N THR A 141 4.22 -16.07 14.31
CA THR A 141 3.75 -15.63 12.99
C THR A 141 4.91 -15.20 12.09
N ILE A 142 5.93 -14.54 12.66
CA ILE A 142 7.16 -14.19 11.94
C ILE A 142 7.90 -15.44 11.47
N GLU A 143 8.03 -16.45 12.33
CA GLU A 143 8.66 -17.72 11.98
C GLU A 143 7.94 -18.39 10.81
N LYS A 144 6.60 -18.48 10.86
CA LYS A 144 5.78 -19.01 9.76
C LYS A 144 5.93 -18.21 8.46
N ALA A 145 6.03 -16.88 8.54
CA ALA A 145 6.28 -16.04 7.37
C ALA A 145 7.63 -16.36 6.75
N GLN A 146 8.67 -16.46 7.57
CA GLN A 146 10.03 -16.75 7.16
C GLN A 146 10.15 -18.15 6.52
N GLU A 147 9.53 -19.15 7.12
CA GLU A 147 9.46 -20.51 6.56
C GLU A 147 8.82 -20.52 5.17
N ALA A 148 7.69 -19.83 4.99
CA ALA A 148 7.01 -19.76 3.70
C ALA A 148 7.87 -19.07 2.62
N TYR A 149 8.56 -17.98 2.96
CA TYR A 149 9.47 -17.31 2.04
C TYR A 149 10.71 -18.15 1.73
N GLN A 150 11.25 -18.87 2.71
CA GLN A 150 12.41 -19.72 2.52
C GLN A 150 12.07 -20.90 1.59
N GLU A 151 10.89 -21.52 1.77
CA GLU A 151 10.40 -22.57 0.89
C GLU A 151 10.22 -22.05 -0.55
N ALA A 152 9.63 -20.85 -0.71
CA ALA A 152 9.49 -20.21 -2.02
C ALA A 152 10.85 -19.97 -2.69
N MET A 153 11.84 -19.50 -1.92
CA MET A 153 13.21 -19.25 -2.38
C MET A 153 13.92 -20.52 -2.80
N ASP A 154 13.80 -21.59 -2.02
CA ASP A 154 14.49 -22.85 -2.29
C ASP A 154 13.93 -23.53 -3.54
N ILE A 155 12.60 -23.46 -3.74
CA ILE A 155 11.94 -23.94 -4.95
C ILE A 155 12.37 -23.08 -6.15
N SER A 156 12.37 -21.75 -5.99
CA SER A 156 12.78 -20.83 -7.05
C SER A 156 14.22 -21.05 -7.48
N LYS A 157 15.17 -21.24 -6.54
CA LYS A 157 16.58 -21.50 -6.85
C LYS A 157 16.82 -22.83 -7.57
N LYS A 158 15.99 -23.84 -7.31
CA LYS A 158 16.13 -25.17 -7.91
C LYS A 158 15.57 -25.23 -9.33
N GLU A 159 14.45 -24.56 -9.58
CA GLU A 159 13.61 -24.83 -10.75
C GLU A 159 13.44 -23.61 -11.69
N MET A 160 13.90 -22.41 -11.30
CA MET A 160 13.78 -21.20 -12.13
C MET A 160 15.13 -20.65 -12.59
N GLN A 161 15.15 -20.11 -13.81
CA GLN A 161 16.31 -19.35 -14.29
C GLN A 161 16.37 -17.96 -13.62
N PRO A 162 17.57 -17.41 -13.36
CA PRO A 162 17.76 -16.11 -12.72
C PRO A 162 17.11 -14.90 -13.43
N THR A 163 16.59 -15.09 -14.65
CA THR A 163 16.00 -14.07 -15.52
C THR A 163 14.48 -13.94 -15.39
N ASN A 164 13.80 -14.80 -14.60
CA ASN A 164 12.37 -14.67 -14.36
C ASN A 164 12.06 -13.51 -13.38
N PRO A 165 10.99 -12.73 -13.59
CA PRO A 165 10.67 -11.54 -12.78
C PRO A 165 10.25 -11.87 -11.33
N ILE A 166 9.77 -13.09 -11.08
CA ILE A 166 9.32 -13.56 -9.76
C ILE A 166 10.52 -13.78 -8.80
N PRO A 167 11.60 -14.50 -9.18
CA PRO A 167 12.82 -14.62 -8.37
C PRO A 167 13.50 -13.29 -8.02
N ALA A 168 13.61 -12.36 -8.98
CA ALA A 168 14.27 -11.07 -8.76
C ALA A 168 13.60 -10.24 -7.65
N ARG A 169 12.28 -10.37 -7.54
CA ARG A 169 11.47 -9.70 -6.51
C ARG A 169 11.48 -10.43 -5.17
N ALA A 170 11.86 -11.71 -5.11
CA ALA A 170 12.08 -12.45 -3.87
C ALA A 170 13.45 -12.11 -3.25
N GLY A 171 14.52 -12.01 -4.08
CA GLY A 171 15.88 -11.64 -3.67
C GLY A 171 16.03 -10.23 -3.06
N THR A 172 15.08 -9.33 -3.34
CA THR A 172 15.10 -7.92 -2.91
C THR A 172 14.15 -7.63 -1.74
N GLN A 173 13.40 -8.61 -1.25
CA GLN A 173 12.28 -8.39 -0.31
C GLN A 173 12.69 -8.30 1.17
N GLY A 174 13.86 -7.72 1.43
CA GLY A 174 14.07 -6.88 2.63
C GLY A 174 13.55 -5.45 2.43
N GLN A 175 13.04 -5.12 1.23
CA GLN A 175 12.37 -3.85 0.95
C GLN A 175 10.85 -4.02 0.75
N PRO A 176 10.07 -2.98 1.10
CA PRO A 176 8.62 -2.93 0.89
C PRO A 176 8.26 -3.27 -0.56
N TRP A 177 7.15 -3.98 -0.77
CA TRP A 177 6.74 -4.38 -2.11
C TRP A 177 6.52 -3.13 -2.99
N ALA A 178 6.65 -3.25 -4.32
CA ALA A 178 6.56 -2.15 -5.31
C ALA A 178 5.20 -1.41 -5.40
N GLY A 179 4.45 -1.34 -4.31
CA GLY A 179 3.31 -0.45 -4.08
C GLY A 179 3.32 0.22 -2.70
N ASP A 180 4.40 0.13 -1.93
CA ASP A 180 4.67 0.97 -0.74
C ASP A 180 5.33 2.31 -1.14
N SER A 181 5.02 2.84 -2.33
CA SER A 181 5.15 4.28 -2.54
C SER A 181 4.10 4.94 -1.67
N PRO A 182 4.45 5.91 -0.82
CA PRO A 182 3.46 6.71 -0.10
C PRO A 182 2.50 7.27 -1.14
N LEU A 183 1.22 6.90 -1.03
CA LEU A 183 0.17 7.56 -1.79
C LEU A 183 0.29 9.05 -1.48
N GLU A 184 0.80 9.83 -2.43
CA GLU A 184 0.88 11.27 -2.34
C GLU A 184 -0.56 11.77 -2.31
N VAL A 185 -1.02 12.15 -1.13
CA VAL A 185 -2.37 12.65 -0.90
C VAL A 185 -2.51 13.95 -1.71
N PRO A 186 -3.41 14.04 -2.70
CA PRO A 186 -3.55 15.26 -3.48
C PRO A 186 -4.07 16.38 -2.58
N GLN A 187 -3.26 17.42 -2.40
CA GLN A 187 -3.66 18.63 -1.68
C GLN A 187 -4.78 19.33 -2.47
N PRO A 188 -5.91 19.70 -1.84
CA PRO A 188 -6.95 20.46 -2.53
C PRO A 188 -6.45 21.86 -2.88
N SER A 189 -6.58 22.22 -4.16
CA SER A 189 -6.25 23.51 -4.73
C SER A 189 -7.05 24.64 -4.05
N ARG A 190 -6.39 25.41 -3.19
CA ARG A 190 -6.95 26.67 -2.69
C ARG A 190 -6.80 27.74 -3.78
N GLY A 191 -7.91 28.07 -4.44
CA GLY A 191 -8.01 29.24 -5.30
C GLY A 191 -7.80 30.54 -4.50
N PRO A 192 -7.24 31.61 -5.11
CA PRO A 192 -7.02 32.86 -4.41
C PRO A 192 -8.31 33.69 -4.39
N THR A 193 -8.90 33.85 -3.20
CA THR A 193 -9.90 34.91 -2.96
C THR A 193 -9.17 36.11 -2.35
N ALA A 194 -9.16 37.21 -3.08
CA ALA A 194 -8.62 38.50 -2.66
C ALA A 194 -9.62 39.29 -1.80
N LEU A 195 -9.10 40.34 -1.14
CA LEU A 195 -9.73 41.42 -0.35
C LEU A 195 -9.70 41.19 1.17
N SER A 196 -9.32 42.15 2.05
CA SER A 196 -8.69 43.46 1.92
C SER A 196 -8.47 44.04 3.34
N ARG A 197 -7.49 44.95 3.49
CA ARG A 197 -7.35 46.01 4.54
C ARG A 197 -7.06 45.52 5.98
N SER A 198 -6.34 46.22 6.87
CA SER A 198 -5.60 47.49 6.86
C SER A 198 -4.95 47.69 8.26
N ARG A 199 -3.71 48.18 8.29
CA ARG A 199 -3.04 49.05 9.31
C ARG A 199 -2.51 48.48 10.66
N ARG A 200 -1.19 48.70 10.78
CA ARG A 200 -0.38 49.39 11.83
C ARG A 200 0.00 48.70 13.15
N ALA A 201 1.33 48.50 13.24
CA ALA A 201 2.28 49.08 14.19
C ALA A 201 2.49 48.43 15.59
N GLY A 202 3.77 48.30 15.94
CA GLY A 202 4.30 47.99 17.27
C GLY A 202 5.44 46.95 17.21
N THR A 203 6.66 47.30 16.78
CA THR A 203 7.84 47.56 17.65
C THR A 203 8.14 46.48 18.69
N GLY A 204 9.31 45.85 18.58
CA GLY A 204 9.85 44.94 19.59
C GLY A 204 11.08 44.20 19.06
N GLU A 205 12.24 44.77 19.36
CA GLU A 205 13.58 44.28 19.05
C GLU A 205 13.86 42.87 19.60
N SER A 206 14.71 42.09 18.93
CA SER A 206 16.07 41.80 19.40
C SER A 206 16.68 40.59 18.68
N SER A 207 17.87 40.82 18.11
CA SER A 207 19.04 39.91 18.02
C SER A 207 18.87 38.55 17.33
N ALA A 208 19.81 38.01 16.58
CA ALA A 208 21.10 38.39 16.00
C ALA A 208 21.49 37.10 15.23
N LEU A 209 22.20 37.19 14.10
CA LEU A 209 23.29 36.29 13.70
C LEU A 209 23.61 36.38 12.19
N LEU A 210 24.92 36.29 11.95
CA LEU A 210 25.63 35.98 10.70
C LEU A 210 25.89 37.10 9.68
N ALA A 211 26.90 37.90 10.07
CA ALA A 211 28.15 38.15 9.36
C ALA A 211 28.45 37.53 7.97
N LEU A 212 29.04 38.40 7.13
CA LEU A 212 30.18 38.21 6.20
C LEU A 212 29.96 37.51 4.84
N ALA A 213 29.92 38.30 3.76
CA ALA A 213 30.80 38.14 2.58
C ALA A 213 30.71 39.35 1.59
N ARG A 214 31.75 40.20 1.66
CA ARG A 214 32.51 40.94 0.62
C ARG A 214 31.92 41.30 -0.77
N GLY A 215 32.14 42.56 -1.16
CA GLY A 215 32.48 43.02 -2.53
C GLY A 215 31.40 43.92 -3.19
N HIS A 216 31.42 45.25 -3.03
CA HIS A 216 32.02 46.23 -3.97
C HIS A 216 31.84 45.84 -5.46
N GLY A 217 31.19 46.59 -6.34
CA GLY A 217 30.57 47.90 -6.31
C GLY A 217 30.21 48.31 -7.76
N ARG A 218 29.32 49.31 -7.91
CA ARG A 218 29.20 50.32 -9.00
C ARG A 218 29.46 49.85 -10.46
N ALA A 219 28.64 50.14 -11.47
CA ALA A 219 27.94 51.36 -11.85
C ALA A 219 27.25 51.04 -13.21
N GLN A 220 25.98 51.44 -13.45
CA GLN A 220 25.59 52.56 -14.33
C GLN A 220 26.05 52.35 -15.80
N LEU A 221 25.21 52.19 -16.84
CA LEU A 221 24.14 53.09 -17.33
C LEU A 221 23.31 52.44 -18.49
N PRO A 222 22.14 53.02 -18.87
CA PRO A 222 21.11 52.53 -19.81
C PRO A 222 21.35 53.05 -21.27
N PRO A 223 20.46 53.04 -22.31
CA PRO A 223 18.97 52.95 -22.32
C PRO A 223 18.38 52.18 -23.57
N PRO A 224 17.19 52.47 -24.16
CA PRO A 224 16.15 51.44 -24.38
C PRO A 224 15.75 51.19 -25.86
N SER A 225 14.99 50.09 -26.10
CA SER A 225 13.93 49.80 -27.11
C SER A 225 14.01 50.37 -28.56
N PRO A 226 13.63 49.60 -29.61
CA PRO A 226 12.19 49.51 -29.95
C PRO A 226 11.70 48.17 -30.54
N THR A 227 10.46 47.83 -30.18
CA THR A 227 9.33 47.44 -31.05
C THR A 227 9.61 46.66 -32.35
N SER A 228 9.13 45.42 -32.43
CA SER A 228 8.17 45.02 -33.48
C SER A 228 7.45 43.74 -33.07
N ALA A 229 6.15 43.89 -32.85
CA ALA A 229 5.18 42.86 -33.16
C ALA A 229 5.08 42.76 -34.68
N PHE A 230 4.91 41.55 -35.23
CA PHE A 230 3.83 41.20 -36.16
C PHE A 230 4.09 39.82 -36.80
N GLN A 231 3.07 38.96 -36.64
CA GLN A 231 2.55 37.95 -37.58
C GLN A 231 3.48 36.93 -38.24
N HIS A 232 3.18 35.65 -38.01
CA HIS A 232 2.93 34.72 -39.11
C HIS A 232 1.81 33.75 -38.71
N GLU A 233 0.68 33.88 -39.39
CA GLU A 233 -0.25 32.79 -39.62
C GLU A 233 -0.41 32.70 -41.14
N GLN A 234 -0.22 31.47 -41.65
CA GLN A 234 -0.03 31.02 -43.03
C GLN A 234 1.38 31.13 -43.61
#